data_AF-A0A5B6Z5C4-F1
#
_entry.id   AF-A0A5B6Z5C4-F1
#
_cell.length_a   1.000
_cell.length_b   1.000
_cell.length_c   1.000
_cell.angle_alpha   90.00
_cell.angle_beta   90.00
_cell.angle_gamma   90.00
#
_symmetry.space_group_name_H-M   'P 1'
#
loop_
_entity.id
_entity.type
_entity.pdbx_description
1 polymer ?
#
loop_
_entity_poly.entity_id
_entity_poly.type
_entity_poly.pdbx_seq_one_letter_code
_entity_poly.pdbx_strand_id
1 'polypeptide(L)'
;DEVYGHLAFGGNPFVPMGVFGSVVPVLTLGSLSKRWIVPGWRLGWFVTSDPTSTFKNPKIVERIKKYFDICGAPATFIQAAVPRILEQTEEVFFMKTINILKQTSDICFDRIKEIPCITCP
;
A
#
# COMPACT_ATOMS: atom_id res chain seq x y z
N ASP A 1 4.68 5.79 -3.16
CA ASP A 1 4.59 4.40 -2.67
C ASP A 1 3.59 4.39 -1.52
N GLU A 2 2.50 3.64 -1.66
CA GLU A 2 1.43 3.56 -0.67
C GLU A 2 1.19 2.11 -0.22
N VAL A 3 2.23 1.29 -0.20
CA VAL A 3 2.14 -0.11 0.25
C VAL A 3 1.71 -0.24 1.72
N TYR A 4 1.93 0.80 2.54
CA TYR A 4 1.44 0.93 3.92
C TYR A 4 0.09 1.66 4.02
N GLY A 5 -0.57 1.93 2.90
CA GLY A 5 -1.86 2.61 2.88
C GLY A 5 -2.86 1.92 3.80
N HIS A 6 -3.62 2.73 4.55
CA HIS A 6 -4.58 2.29 5.55
C HIS A 6 -4.01 1.58 6.79
N LEU A 7 -2.68 1.50 6.96
CA LEU A 7 -2.03 1.07 8.20
C LEU A 7 -1.64 2.26 9.10
N ALA A 8 -2.49 3.29 9.13
CA ALA A 8 -2.31 4.44 10.00
C ALA A 8 -3.09 4.23 11.31
N PHE A 9 -2.46 4.51 12.44
CA PHE A 9 -3.07 4.55 13.76
C PHE A 9 -2.78 5.90 14.43
N GLY A 10 -3.66 6.34 15.32
CA GLY A 10 -3.57 7.63 16.00
C GLY A 10 -4.63 8.62 15.53
N GLY A 11 -4.37 9.93 15.72
CA GLY A 11 -5.33 10.99 15.38
C GLY A 11 -5.34 11.41 13.90
N ASN A 12 -4.31 11.04 13.14
CA ASN A 12 -4.18 11.46 11.74
C ASN A 12 -4.62 10.33 10.79
N PRO A 13 -5.67 10.55 9.97
CA PRO A 13 -6.10 9.56 9.00
C PRO A 13 -5.10 9.44 7.84
N PHE A 14 -5.09 8.27 7.20
CA PHE A 14 -4.37 8.09 5.95
C PHE A 14 -5.07 8.83 4.80
N VAL A 15 -4.32 9.66 4.07
CA VAL A 15 -4.79 10.36 2.87
C VAL A 15 -3.99 9.86 1.67
N PRO A 16 -4.62 9.20 0.68
CA PRO A 16 -3.91 8.74 -0.51
C PRO A 16 -3.49 9.92 -1.39
N MET A 17 -2.29 9.87 -1.95
CA MET A 17 -1.72 10.91 -2.80
C MET A 17 -2.52 11.09 -4.09
N GLY A 18 -3.22 10.04 -4.54
CA GLY A 18 -4.09 10.09 -5.72
C GLY A 18 -5.19 11.15 -5.64
N VAL A 19 -5.56 11.62 -4.44
CA VAL A 19 -6.51 12.74 -4.24
C VAL A 19 -5.99 14.03 -4.87
N PHE A 20 -4.67 14.22 -4.93
CA PHE A 20 -4.02 15.38 -5.54
C PHE A 20 -3.78 15.22 -7.05
N GLY A 21 -4.34 14.18 -7.66
CA GLY A 21 -4.17 13.86 -9.08
C GLY A 21 -4.56 15.00 -10.03
N SER A 22 -5.47 15.88 -9.62
CA SER A 22 -5.89 17.06 -10.41
C SER A 22 -4.82 18.14 -10.54
N VAL A 23 -3.85 18.18 -9.63
CA VAL A 23 -2.75 19.15 -9.65
C VAL A 23 -1.54 18.57 -10.39
N VAL A 24 -1.20 17.31 -10.12
CA VAL A 24 -0.08 16.60 -10.73
C VAL A 24 -0.49 15.15 -10.99
N PRO A 25 -0.13 14.55 -12.14
CA PRO A 25 -0.39 13.13 -12.40
C PRO A 25 0.34 12.25 -11.38
N VAL A 26 -0.39 11.37 -10.67
CA VAL A 26 0.15 10.50 -9.62
C VAL A 26 0.14 9.04 -10.06
N LEU A 27 1.29 8.36 -9.88
CA LEU A 27 1.41 6.91 -10.02
C LEU A 27 1.54 6.29 -8.61
N THR A 28 0.48 5.63 -8.15
CA THR A 28 0.43 5.01 -6.83
C THR A 28 0.79 3.53 -6.91
N LEU A 29 1.73 3.10 -6.07
CA LEU A 29 2.08 1.69 -5.88
C LEU A 29 1.31 1.13 -4.68
N GLY A 30 0.56 0.04 -4.89
CA GLY A 30 -0.14 -0.70 -3.85
C GLY A 30 0.21 -2.19 -3.85
N SER A 31 -0.05 -2.89 -2.74
CA SER A 31 0.15 -4.35 -2.69
C SER A 31 -0.66 -5.03 -1.59
N LEU A 32 -0.79 -6.37 -1.70
CA LEU A 32 -1.32 -7.21 -0.62
C LEU A 32 -0.30 -7.44 0.52
N SER A 33 0.95 -7.03 0.33
CA SER A 33 2.06 -7.50 1.17
C SER A 33 1.98 -7.05 2.63
N LYS A 34 1.52 -5.82 2.88
CA LYS A 34 1.47 -5.24 4.24
C LYS A 34 0.06 -5.26 4.80
N ARG A 35 -0.90 -4.68 4.08
CA ARG A 35 -2.28 -4.55 4.56
C ARG A 35 -2.99 -5.90 4.76
N TRP A 36 -2.70 -6.91 3.93
CA TRP A 36 -3.23 -8.28 4.08
C TRP A 36 -2.22 -9.27 4.67
N ILE A 37 -1.03 -8.81 5.10
CA ILE A 37 0.00 -9.62 5.76
C ILE A 37 0.41 -10.86 4.93
N VAL A 38 0.40 -10.74 3.60
CA VAL A 38 0.82 -11.81 2.67
C VAL A 38 1.99 -11.38 1.78
N PRO A 39 3.16 -11.03 2.36
CA PRO A 39 4.31 -10.55 1.57
C PRO A 39 4.84 -11.61 0.59
N GLY A 40 4.70 -12.89 0.92
CA GLY A 40 5.16 -14.01 0.09
C GLY A 40 4.35 -14.22 -1.19
N TRP A 41 3.16 -13.61 -1.31
CA TRP A 41 2.29 -13.78 -2.48
C TRP A 41 2.73 -12.96 -3.70
N ARG A 42 3.69 -12.06 -3.49
CA ARG A 42 4.36 -11.28 -4.56
C ARG A 42 3.39 -10.56 -5.51
N LEU A 43 2.24 -10.13 -4.99
CA LEU A 43 1.24 -9.40 -5.77
C LEU A 43 1.14 -7.94 -5.31
N GLY A 44 1.36 -7.05 -6.28
CA GLY A 44 1.16 -5.62 -6.17
C GLY A 44 0.66 -5.04 -7.48
N TRP A 45 0.29 -3.77 -7.46
CA TRP A 45 -0.29 -3.09 -8.61
C TRP A 45 0.10 -1.62 -8.64
N PHE A 46 -0.02 -1.04 -9.82
CA PHE A 46 0.11 0.39 -10.04
C PHE A 46 -1.25 0.98 -10.39
N VAL A 47 -1.59 2.11 -9.77
CA VAL A 47 -2.78 2.90 -10.09
C VAL A 47 -2.33 4.25 -10.61
N THR A 48 -2.84 4.66 -11.77
CA THR A 48 -2.60 6.01 -12.31
C THR A 48 -3.79 6.89 -11.97
N SER A 49 -3.54 7.98 -11.24
CA SER A 49 -4.51 9.04 -10.93
C SER A 49 -4.11 10.28 -11.70
N ASP A 50 -4.66 10.44 -12.90
CA ASP A 50 -4.28 11.51 -13.82
C ASP A 50 -5.49 11.99 -14.65
N PRO A 51 -6.20 13.02 -14.16
CA PRO A 51 -7.29 13.67 -14.86
C PRO A 51 -6.83 14.38 -16.14
N THR A 52 -5.57 14.82 -16.21
CA THR A 52 -4.97 15.51 -17.37
C THR A 52 -4.58 14.56 -18.51
N SER A 53 -4.67 13.25 -18.27
CA SER A 53 -4.39 12.19 -19.27
C SER A 53 -2.96 12.18 -19.84
N THR A 54 -2.00 12.76 -19.13
CA THR A 54 -0.56 12.70 -19.40
C THR A 54 -0.05 11.26 -19.51
N PHE A 55 -0.44 10.38 -18.57
CA PHE A 55 -0.07 8.96 -18.56
C PHE A 55 -0.81 8.13 -19.62
N LYS A 56 -1.90 8.65 -20.22
CA LYS A 56 -2.62 7.97 -21.31
C LYS A 56 -1.91 8.10 -22.65
N ASN A 57 -0.77 8.79 -22.71
CA ASN A 57 0.06 8.80 -23.91
C ASN A 57 0.41 7.35 -24.31
N PRO A 58 0.05 6.90 -25.53
CA PRO A 58 0.22 5.52 -25.95
C PRO A 58 1.67 5.04 -25.82
N LYS A 59 2.64 5.93 -26.05
CA LYS A 59 4.07 5.61 -25.90
C LYS A 59 4.46 5.25 -24.47
N ILE A 60 3.84 5.90 -23.47
CA ILE A 60 4.11 5.63 -22.05
C ILE A 60 3.48 4.30 -21.66
N VAL A 61 2.22 4.09 -22.04
CA VAL A 61 1.49 2.84 -21.76
C VAL A 61 2.18 1.64 -22.38
N GLU A 62 2.64 1.75 -23.63
CA GLU A 62 3.36 0.69 -24.33
C GLU A 62 4.68 0.34 -23.63
N ARG A 63 5.44 1.35 -23.20
CA ARG A 63 6.67 1.13 -22.43
C ARG A 63 6.39 0.39 -21.12
N ILE A 64 5.36 0.80 -20.38
CA ILE A 64 4.97 0.15 -19.12
C ILE A 64 4.60 -1.32 -19.37
N LYS A 65 3.79 -1.61 -20.39
CA LYS A 65 3.43 -2.98 -20.78
C LYS A 65 4.67 -3.82 -21.11
N LYS A 66 5.58 -3.26 -21.91
CA LYS A 66 6.83 -3.94 -22.27
C LYS A 66 7.68 -4.29 -21.04
N TYR A 67 7.72 -3.44 -20.02
CA TYR A 67 8.40 -3.77 -18.76
C TYR A 67 7.70 -4.89 -17.99
N PHE A 68 6.36 -4.93 -17.98
CA PHE A 68 5.62 -6.03 -17.34
C PHE A 68 5.83 -7.37 -18.05
N ASP A 69 5.93 -7.38 -19.38
CA ASP A 69 6.22 -8.60 -20.14
C ASP A 69 7.60 -9.19 -19.80
N ILE A 70 8.58 -8.35 -19.49
CA ILE A 70 9.93 -8.78 -19.10
C ILE A 70 9.98 -9.31 -17.67
N CYS A 71 9.29 -8.67 -16.72
CA CYS A 71 9.40 -8.99 -15.29
C CYS A 71 8.63 -10.25 -14.85
N GLY A 72 7.81 -10.84 -15.73
CA GLY A 72 6.95 -11.96 -15.39
C GLY A 72 5.74 -11.51 -14.56
N ALA A 73 4.55 -11.96 -14.96
CA ALA A 73 3.32 -11.63 -14.24
C ALA A 73 3.27 -12.33 -12.86
N PRO A 74 2.58 -11.75 -11.86
CA PRO A 74 2.36 -12.42 -10.59
C PRO A 74 1.53 -13.69 -10.76
N ALA A 75 1.54 -14.59 -9.78
CA ALA A 75 0.87 -15.87 -9.89
C ALA A 75 -0.64 -15.75 -10.22
N THR A 76 -1.09 -16.46 -11.26
CA THR A 76 -2.42 -16.31 -11.86
C THR A 76 -3.57 -16.65 -10.91
N PHE A 77 -3.42 -17.66 -10.07
CA PHE A 77 -4.42 -18.01 -9.06
C PHE A 77 -4.56 -16.92 -7.99
N ILE A 78 -3.47 -16.19 -7.69
CA ILE A 78 -3.52 -15.05 -6.77
C ILE A 78 -4.26 -13.90 -7.43
N GLN A 79 -3.96 -13.61 -8.71
CA GLN A 79 -4.70 -12.61 -9.48
C GLN A 79 -6.20 -12.90 -9.50
N ALA A 80 -6.60 -14.16 -9.71
CA ALA A 80 -8.00 -14.59 -9.69
C ALA A 80 -8.66 -14.42 -8.31
N ALA A 81 -7.88 -14.51 -7.22
CA ALA A 81 -8.39 -14.32 -5.86
C ALA A 81 -8.54 -12.84 -5.47
N VAL A 82 -7.85 -11.91 -6.14
CA VAL A 82 -7.84 -10.47 -5.76
C VAL A 82 -9.23 -9.87 -5.58
N PRO A 83 -10.20 -10.02 -6.52
CA PRO A 83 -11.51 -9.40 -6.37
C PRO A 83 -12.21 -9.87 -5.08
N ARG A 84 -12.15 -11.18 -4.83
CA ARG A 84 -12.73 -11.79 -3.62
C ARG A 84 -12.02 -11.32 -2.34
N ILE A 85 -10.69 -11.22 -2.36
CA ILE A 85 -9.91 -10.72 -1.23
C ILE A 85 -10.31 -9.27 -0.90
N LEU A 86 -10.40 -8.41 -1.91
CA LEU A 86 -10.73 -7.00 -1.69
C LEU A 86 -12.17 -6.80 -1.18
N GLU A 87 -13.12 -7.61 -1.65
CA GLU A 87 -14.54 -7.48 -1.30
C GLU A 87 -14.92 -8.20 0.01
N GLN A 88 -14.35 -9.38 0.27
CA GLN A 88 -14.78 -10.24 1.38
C GLN A 88 -13.88 -10.17 2.62
N THR A 89 -12.78 -9.42 2.59
CA THR A 89 -11.98 -9.23 3.81
C THR A 89 -12.74 -8.36 4.79
N GLU A 90 -13.11 -8.94 5.93
CA GLU A 90 -13.87 -8.25 6.97
C GLU A 90 -13.07 -7.08 7.59
N GLU A 91 -13.76 -5.99 7.93
CA GLU A 91 -13.14 -4.83 8.57
C GLU A 91 -12.49 -5.16 9.92
N VAL A 92 -13.04 -6.15 10.63
CA VAL A 92 -12.50 -6.67 11.90
C VAL A 92 -11.05 -7.14 11.75
N PHE A 93 -10.68 -7.72 10.60
CA PHE A 93 -9.31 -8.12 10.31
C PHE A 93 -8.38 -6.90 10.33
N PHE A 94 -8.71 -5.84 9.58
CA PHE A 94 -7.89 -4.64 9.51
C PHE A 94 -7.81 -3.91 10.85
N MET A 95 -8.95 -3.77 11.55
CA MET A 95 -8.99 -3.12 12.86
C MET A 95 -8.14 -3.87 13.90
N LYS A 96 -8.18 -5.20 13.90
CA LYS A 96 -7.32 -6.02 14.77
C LYS A 96 -5.85 -5.79 14.46
N THR A 97 -5.45 -5.79 13.19
CA THR A 97 -4.06 -5.54 12.78
C THR A 97 -3.59 -4.15 13.20
N ILE A 98 -4.39 -3.11 12.96
CA ILE A 98 -4.07 -1.73 13.36
C ILE A 98 -3.93 -1.61 14.87
N ASN A 99 -4.82 -2.25 15.64
CA ASN A 99 -4.76 -2.23 17.10
C ASN A 99 -3.51 -2.92 17.63
N ILE A 100 -3.13 -4.08 17.07
CA ILE A 100 -1.88 -4.76 17.43
C ILE A 100 -0.67 -3.87 17.12
N LEU A 101 -0.63 -3.25 15.95
CA LEU A 101 0.46 -2.34 15.56
C LEU A 101 0.56 -1.14 16.51
N LYS A 102 -0.57 -0.57 16.91
CA LYS A 102 -0.59 0.52 17.89
C LYS A 102 -0.04 0.05 19.24
N GLN A 103 -0.57 -1.05 19.77
CA GLN A 103 -0.15 -1.58 21.07
C GLN A 103 1.35 -1.92 21.11
N THR A 104 1.88 -2.55 20.05
CA THR A 104 3.30 -2.89 19.98
C THR A 104 4.17 -1.65 19.79
N SER A 105 3.69 -0.66 19.03
CA SER A 105 4.35 0.64 18.90
C SER A 105 4.45 1.35 20.26
N ASP A 106 3.36 1.42 21.02
CA ASP A 106 3.31 2.06 22.34
C ASP A 106 4.30 1.39 23.31
N ILE A 107 4.28 0.05 23.39
CA ILE A 107 5.21 -0.72 24.23
C ILE A 107 6.67 -0.45 23.82
N CYS A 108 6.96 -0.45 22.52
CA CYS A 108 8.31 -0.22 22.01
C CYS A 108 8.79 1.20 22.38
N PHE A 109 7.93 2.20 22.19
CA PHE A 109 8.22 3.59 22.49
C PHE A 109 8.50 3.81 23.98
N ASP A 110 7.68 3.24 24.86
CA ASP A 110 7.85 3.34 26.31
C ASP A 110 9.18 2.70 26.75
N ARG A 111 9.53 1.54 26.20
CA ARG A 111 10.81 0.88 26.49
C ARG A 111 12.03 1.64 25.97
N ILE A 112 11.92 2.25 24.80
CA ILE A 112 13.02 3.04 24.23
C ILE A 112 13.31 4.27 25.10
N LYS A 113 12.28 4.92 25.66
CA LYS A 113 12.45 6.07 26.56
C LYS A 113 13.24 5.75 27.83
N GLU A 114 13.21 4.51 28.29
CA GLU A 114 13.95 4.07 29.48
C GLU A 114 15.46 3.96 29.22
N ILE A 115 15.90 3.89 27.96
CA ILE A 115 17.31 3.67 27.60
C ILE A 115 18.02 5.03 27.47
N PRO A 116 19.01 5.31 28.35
CA PRO A 116 19.82 6.53 28.23
C PRO A 116 20.51 6.57 26.85
N CYS A 117 20.52 7.75 26.22
CA CYS A 117 21.11 8.01 24.90
C CYS A 117 20.30 7.53 23.68
N ILE A 118 19.11 6.95 23.85
CA ILE A 118 18.19 6.70 22.72
C ILE A 118 16.99 7.64 22.80
N THR A 119 16.73 8.38 21.72
CA THR A 119 15.57 9.25 21.58
C THR A 119 14.70 8.78 20.43
N CYS A 120 13.42 8.52 20.72
CA CYS A 120 12.38 8.30 19.74
C CYS A 120 11.43 9.51 19.80
N PRO A 121 11.29 10.29 18.73
CA PRO A 121 10.35 11.40 18.65
C PRO A 121 8.89 10.92 18.55
#